data_AF-A0A948CXY5-F1
#
_entry.id   AF-A0A948CXY5-F1
#
_cell.length_a   1.000
_cell.length_b   1.000
_cell.length_c   1.000
_cell.angle_alpha   90.00
_cell.angle_beta   90.00
_cell.angle_gamma   90.00
#
_symmetry.space_group_name_H-M   'P 1'
#
loop_
_entity.id
_entity.type
_entity.pdbx_description
1 polymer ?
#
loop_
_entity_poly.entity_id
_entity_poly.type
_entity_poly.pdbx_seq_one_letter_code
_entity_poly.pdbx_strand_id
1 'polypeptide(L)'
;MVVLKHKSIGFGQFNNKNLNKDIWLSVSEAANLGGVQNKTIRRAIQSNIIKYKIINNRYVVNLTSVLEYLHNKTKLKNKLDQFGLGQYVDKWRSSK
;
A
#
# COMPACT_ATOMS: atom_id res chain seq x y z
N MET A 1 -30.10 10.91 41.31
CA MET A 1 -29.69 10.07 40.17
C MET A 1 -28.90 10.97 39.21
N VAL A 2 -27.57 10.92 39.25
CA VAL A 2 -26.70 11.81 38.47
C VAL A 2 -26.52 11.20 37.08
N VAL A 3 -27.05 11.86 36.05
CA VAL A 3 -26.87 11.45 34.65
C VAL A 3 -25.51 11.94 34.19
N LEU A 4 -24.53 11.03 34.16
CA LEU A 4 -23.22 11.27 33.54
C LEU A 4 -23.42 11.40 32.03
N LYS A 5 -23.35 12.64 31.51
CA LYS A 5 -23.29 12.89 30.07
C LYS A 5 -21.98 12.31 29.52
N HIS A 6 -22.09 11.21 28.77
CA HIS A 6 -20.97 10.69 27.98
C HIS A 6 -20.52 11.76 26.97
N LYS A 7 -19.27 12.21 27.12
CA LYS A 7 -18.57 13.07 26.16
C LYS A 7 -18.30 12.25 24.91
N SER A 8 -19.13 12.41 23.89
CA SER A 8 -18.85 11.90 22.54
C SER A 8 -17.57 12.56 22.05
N ILE A 9 -16.50 11.77 21.91
CA ILE A 9 -15.25 12.17 21.29
C ILE A 9 -15.57 12.35 19.80
N GLY A 10 -15.88 13.58 19.41
CA GLY A 10 -16.09 13.93 18.02
C GLY A 10 -14.80 13.67 17.24
N PHE A 11 -14.89 12.86 16.19
CA PHE A 11 -13.85 12.77 15.17
C PHE A 11 -13.66 14.18 14.57
N GLY A 12 -12.57 14.84 14.94
CA GLY A 12 -12.21 16.13 14.38
C GLY A 12 -12.12 16.03 12.86
N GLN A 13 -12.73 16.97 12.15
CA GLN A 13 -12.66 17.06 10.70
C GLN A 13 -11.21 17.34 10.28
N PHE A 14 -10.56 16.37 9.66
CA PHE A 14 -9.24 16.53 9.07
C PHE A 14 -9.32 17.49 7.87
N ASN A 15 -8.70 18.67 8.01
CA ASN A 15 -8.69 19.71 6.99
C ASN A 15 -7.73 19.31 5.85
N ASN A 16 -8.26 18.62 4.83
CA ASN A 16 -7.51 18.02 3.71
C ASN A 16 -7.14 19.03 2.62
N LYS A 17 -6.36 20.07 2.94
CA LYS A 17 -5.96 21.07 1.92
C LYS A 17 -4.64 20.76 1.20
N ASN A 18 -3.85 19.78 1.65
CA ASN A 18 -2.64 19.29 0.96
C ASN A 18 -2.38 17.80 1.26
N LEU A 19 -3.32 16.93 0.92
CA LEU A 19 -3.06 15.48 0.96
C LEU A 19 -2.21 15.10 -0.26
N ASN A 20 -0.90 15.03 -0.08
CA ASN A 20 -0.08 14.21 -0.96
C ASN A 20 -0.54 12.75 -0.76
N LYS A 21 -1.36 12.24 -1.68
CA LYS A 21 -1.97 10.89 -1.63
C LYS A 21 -0.96 9.77 -1.87
N ASP A 22 0.31 10.00 -1.56
CA ASP A 22 1.34 8.99 -1.68
C ASP A 22 1.35 8.13 -0.43
N ILE A 23 0.94 6.87 -0.60
CA ILE A 23 1.03 5.85 0.44
C ILE A 23 2.43 5.26 0.39
N TRP A 24 3.16 5.41 1.48
CA TRP A 24 4.52 4.93 1.66
C TRP A 24 4.52 3.73 2.59
N LEU A 25 5.18 2.64 2.18
CA LEU A 25 5.16 1.35 2.87
C LEU A 25 6.57 0.85 3.12
N SER A 26 6.77 0.12 4.21
CA SER A 26 7.97 -0.70 4.36
C SER A 26 8.03 -1.77 3.27
N VAL A 27 9.24 -2.30 3.04
CA VAL A 27 9.46 -3.39 2.08
C VAL A 27 8.59 -4.62 2.40
N SER A 28 8.44 -4.95 3.69
CA SER A 28 7.63 -6.09 4.15
C SER A 28 6.14 -5.90 3.95
N GLU A 29 5.62 -4.70 4.22
CA GLU A 29 4.20 -4.39 3.98
C GLU A 29 3.90 -4.43 2.49
N ALA A 30 4.74 -3.83 1.66
CA ALA A 30 4.60 -3.88 0.21
C ALA A 30 4.63 -5.31 -0.33
N ALA A 31 5.50 -6.17 0.22
CA ALA A 31 5.58 -7.58 -0.15
C ALA A 31 4.31 -8.36 0.22
N ASN A 32 3.80 -8.16 1.45
CA ASN A 32 2.57 -8.78 1.92
C ASN A 32 1.35 -8.34 1.10
N LEU A 33 1.18 -7.03 0.86
CA LEU A 33 0.10 -6.53 0.01
C LEU A 33 0.22 -7.03 -1.44
N GLY A 34 1.45 -7.21 -1.93
CA GLY A 34 1.72 -7.72 -3.26
C GLY A 34 1.63 -9.23 -3.43
N GLY A 35 1.49 -10.01 -2.35
CA GLY A 35 1.54 -11.47 -2.43
C GLY A 35 2.91 -11.99 -2.91
N VAL A 36 3.99 -11.25 -2.65
CA VAL A 36 5.35 -11.57 -3.11
C VAL A 36 6.33 -11.66 -1.94
N GLN A 37 7.52 -12.21 -2.21
CA GLN A 37 8.59 -12.23 -1.20
C GLN A 37 9.29 -10.87 -1.11
N ASN A 38 9.80 -10.53 0.09
CA ASN A 38 10.62 -9.33 0.32
C ASN A 38 11.77 -9.17 -0.70
N LYS A 39 12.39 -10.29 -1.11
CA LYS A 39 13.47 -10.29 -2.12
C LYS A 39 13.02 -9.73 -3.46
N THR A 40 11.76 -9.94 -3.86
CA THR A 40 11.21 -9.41 -5.11
C THR A 40 11.13 -7.89 -5.08
N ILE A 41 10.60 -7.32 -3.99
CA ILE A 41 10.54 -5.86 -3.81
C ILE A 41 11.97 -5.28 -3.73
N ARG A 42 12.89 -5.90 -2.98
CA ARG A 42 14.29 -5.47 -2.91
C ARG A 42 14.99 -5.47 -4.27
N ARG A 43 14.73 -6.48 -5.11
CA ARG A 43 15.25 -6.51 -6.49
C ARG A 43 14.68 -5.38 -7.33
N ALA A 44 13.39 -5.07 -7.19
CA ALA A 44 12.78 -3.95 -7.89
C ALA A 44 13.39 -2.60 -7.48
N ILE A 45 13.75 -2.42 -6.19
CA ILE A 45 14.51 -1.27 -5.70
C ILE A 45 15.89 -1.22 -6.35
N GLN A 46 16.65 -2.33 -6.32
CA GLN A 46 18.00 -2.41 -6.90
C GLN A 46 18.02 -2.13 -8.41
N SER A 47 16.99 -2.55 -9.12
CA SER A 47 16.82 -2.28 -10.56
C SER A 47 16.20 -0.90 -10.86
N ASN A 48 15.99 -0.04 -9.85
CA ASN A 48 15.36 1.28 -9.97
C ASN A 48 13.99 1.27 -10.68
N ILE A 49 13.23 0.18 -10.56
CA ILE A 49 11.92 0.05 -11.22
C ILE A 49 10.82 0.73 -10.39
N ILE A 50 10.96 0.73 -9.06
CA ILE A 50 9.97 1.28 -8.15
C ILE A 50 10.50 2.50 -7.39
N LYS A 51 9.62 3.48 -7.13
CA LYS A 51 9.95 4.67 -6.34
C LYS A 51 10.17 4.29 -4.87
N TYR A 52 11.28 4.74 -4.31
CA TYR A 52 11.62 4.53 -2.90
C TYR A 52 12.30 5.74 -2.29
N LYS A 53 12.30 5.80 -0.96
CA LYS A 53 13.11 6.71 -0.14
C LYS A 53 13.66 5.95 1.06
N ILE A 54 14.66 6.53 1.71
CA ILE A 54 15.25 5.95 2.93
C ILE A 54 14.79 6.82 4.11
N ILE A 55 14.11 6.20 5.08
CA ILE A 55 13.72 6.84 6.34
C ILE A 55 14.32 6.02 7.48
N ASN A 56 15.08 6.67 8.36
CA ASN A 56 15.73 6.03 9.51
C ASN A 56 16.48 4.75 9.15
N ASN A 57 17.30 4.81 8.09
CA ASN A 57 18.08 3.68 7.58
C ASN A 57 17.24 2.48 7.08
N ARG A 58 15.96 2.71 6.76
CA ARG A 58 15.05 1.69 6.22
C ARG A 58 14.47 2.15 4.89
N TYR A 59 14.40 1.23 3.94
CA TYR A 59 13.75 1.47 2.65
C TYR A 59 12.25 1.55 2.84
N VAL A 60 11.67 2.62 2.30
CA VAL A 60 10.24 2.85 2.23
C VAL A 60 9.87 3.07 0.76
N VAL A 61 8.90 2.32 0.28
CA VAL A 61 8.50 2.28 -1.13
C VAL A 61 7.13 2.92 -1.33
N ASN A 62 6.90 3.51 -2.50
CA ASN A 62 5.60 4.07 -2.87
C ASN A 62 4.66 2.95 -3.34
N LEU A 63 3.46 2.88 -2.78
CA LEU A 63 2.48 1.83 -3.08
C LEU A 63 2.07 1.81 -4.55
N THR A 64 1.78 2.97 -5.14
CA THR A 64 1.37 3.08 -6.55
C THR A 64 2.42 2.48 -7.48
N SER A 65 3.68 2.86 -7.27
CA SER A 65 4.80 2.35 -8.07
C SER A 65 5.01 0.83 -7.88
N VAL A 66 4.78 0.31 -6.67
CA VAL A 66 4.81 -1.15 -6.43
C VAL A 66 3.68 -1.85 -7.18
N LEU A 67 2.46 -1.33 -7.15
CA LEU A 67 1.33 -1.93 -7.86
C LEU A 67 1.57 -1.93 -9.38
N GLU A 68 2.03 -0.82 -9.96
CA GLU A 68 2.42 -0.75 -11.37
C GLU A 68 3.45 -1.82 -11.74
N TYR A 69 4.47 -2.00 -10.89
CA TYR A 69 5.47 -3.05 -11.07
C TYR A 69 4.87 -4.47 -11.03
N LEU A 70 3.95 -4.74 -10.10
CA LEU A 70 3.30 -6.05 -10.01
C LEU A 70 2.40 -6.33 -11.21
N HIS A 71 1.74 -5.30 -11.75
CA HIS A 71 0.91 -5.41 -12.95
C HIS A 71 1.73 -5.59 -14.25
N ASN A 72 3.00 -5.19 -14.28
CA ASN A 72 3.85 -5.25 -15.48
C ASN A 72 4.03 -6.69 -16.00
N LYS A 73 4.15 -7.69 -15.12
CA LYS A 73 4.35 -9.10 -15.51
C LYS A 73 3.19 -9.97 -15.10
N THR A 74 2.68 -10.80 -16.01
CA THR A 74 1.57 -11.74 -15.75
C THR A 74 1.81 -12.60 -14.51
N LYS A 75 3.05 -13.10 -14.31
CA LYS A 75 3.41 -13.89 -13.12
C LYS A 75 3.26 -13.11 -11.81
N LEU A 76 3.63 -11.83 -11.79
CA LEU A 76 3.53 -10.98 -10.60
C LEU A 76 2.08 -10.56 -10.36
N LYS A 77 1.36 -10.23 -11.44
CA LYS A 77 -0.07 -9.93 -11.39
C LYS A 77 -0.85 -11.09 -10.80
N ASN A 78 -0.62 -12.31 -11.27
CA ASN A 78 -1.28 -13.51 -10.72
C ASN A 78 -0.98 -13.69 -9.23
N LYS A 79 0.22 -13.33 -8.76
CA LYS A 79 0.54 -13.38 -7.32
C LYS A 79 -0.19 -12.31 -6.52
N LEU A 80 -0.29 -11.09 -7.05
CA LEU A 80 -1.08 -10.02 -6.45
C LEU A 80 -2.56 -10.44 -6.35
N ASP A 81 -3.07 -11.06 -7.41
CA ASP A 81 -4.47 -11.51 -7.50
C ASP A 81 -4.77 -12.69 -6.57
N GLN A 82 -3.85 -13.66 -6.41
CA GLN A 82 -4.10 -14.89 -5.65
C GLN A 82 -3.62 -14.85 -4.19
N PHE A 83 -2.51 -14.16 -3.91
CA PHE A 83 -1.84 -14.17 -2.61
C PHE A 83 -1.70 -12.78 -1.98
N GLY A 84 -1.99 -11.72 -2.75
CA GLY A 84 -1.89 -10.34 -2.31
C GLY A 84 -3.26 -9.72 -2.03
N LEU A 85 -3.37 -8.41 -2.27
CA LEU A 85 -4.63 -7.68 -2.10
C LEU A 85 -5.76 -8.19 -2.98
N GLY A 86 -5.45 -8.72 -4.17
CA GLY A 86 -6.48 -9.19 -5.09
C GLY A 86 -7.25 -10.39 -4.59
N GLN A 87 -6.73 -11.13 -3.59
CA GLN A 87 -7.46 -12.25 -2.98
C GLN A 87 -8.73 -11.78 -2.25
N TYR A 88 -8.79 -10.50 -1.87
CA TYR A 88 -9.93 -9.87 -1.20
C TYR A 88 -10.79 -9.04 -2.16
N VAL A 89 -10.50 -9.10 -3.47
CA VAL A 89 -11.18 -8.32 -4.51
C VAL A 89 -11.94 -9.27 -5.42
N ASP A 90 -13.27 -9.29 -5.29
CA ASP A 90 -14.12 -10.14 -6.13
C ASP A 90 -14.00 -9.77 -7.62
N LYS A 91 -13.99 -8.47 -7.92
CA LYS A 91 -13.85 -7.93 -9.28
C LYS A 91 -13.08 -6.62 -9.24
N TRP A 92 -11.96 -6.56 -9.94
CA TRP A 92 -11.30 -5.30 -10.23
C TRP A 92 -12.23 -4.44 -11.10
N ARG A 93 -12.34 -3.15 -10.80
CA ARG A 93 -12.99 -2.19 -11.70
C ARG A 93 -12.22 -2.18 -13.02
N SER A 94 -12.81 -2.74 -14.06
CA SER A 94 -12.28 -2.60 -15.41
C SER A 94 -12.40 -1.15 -15.82
N SER A 95 -11.27 -0.50 -16.14
CA SER A 95 -11.30 0.73 -16.92
C SER A 95 -11.67 0.31 -18.34
N LYS A 96 -12.87 0.71 -18.78
CA LYS A 96 -13.22 0.69 -20.20
C LYS A 96 -12.65 1.93 -20.88
#